data_AF-A0A2T7F9N9-F1
#
_entry.id   AF-A0A2T7F9N9-F1
#
_cell.length_a   1.000
_cell.length_b   1.000
_cell.length_c   1.000
_cell.angle_alpha   90.00
_cell.angle_beta   90.00
_cell.angle_gamma   90.00
#
_symmetry.space_group_name_H-M   'P 1'
#
loop_
_entity.id
_entity.type
_entity.pdbx_description
1 polymer ?
#
loop_
_entity_poly.entity_id
_entity_poly.type
_entity_poly.pdbx_seq_one_letter_code
_entity_poly.pdbx_strand_id
1 'polypeptide(L)'
;MASAAAAAVPDGRRWSKGGAGSPSSPVTTAVFLFFFIVVVGVLVSARWITTTTHLAITNLDQWRSKPAILTATQTISIPAIPDAPPPPRATYSFSCSAPPLPRDPDIPSNISQTLDLVLSPNASSASTCAAIPDPPPLPATANASSTCPTYFRFIHEDLHPWRAAGGITRAMVDQARATANFRLVVIRGRAYIERIAPAFQTRDLFTIWGMLQLLRRYPGRVPDLDLMFDCVDWPVVHADQYEGENATVLPPVFRYCGDNETLDVVFPDWSFWGWPEINIKPWDALQKELARGNRRVKWMDRKPYAYWKGNPDVAAIRQELVKCNVSREHEWNARIYKQVQDLY
;
A
#
# COMPACT_ATOMS: atom_id res chain seq x y z
N MET A 1 100.64 17.93 -3.61
CA MET A 1 100.39 17.12 -4.83
C MET A 1 98.87 16.97 -4.95
N ALA A 2 98.18 17.88 -5.65
CA ALA A 2 97.82 17.87 -7.09
C ALA A 2 96.79 16.74 -7.41
N SER A 3 95.65 16.92 -8.09
CA SER A 3 95.03 18.05 -8.81
C SER A 3 93.58 17.67 -9.24
N ALA A 4 92.67 18.67 -9.25
CA ALA A 4 91.52 19.02 -10.14
C ALA A 4 90.63 17.92 -10.83
N ALA A 5 89.29 17.93 -10.69
CA ALA A 5 88.24 18.68 -11.47
C ALA A 5 87.79 17.95 -12.76
N ALA A 6 86.59 18.00 -13.36
CA ALA A 6 85.29 18.66 -13.16
C ALA A 6 84.21 17.90 -13.98
N ALA A 7 82.93 18.28 -13.80
CA ALA A 7 81.72 17.78 -14.46
C ALA A 7 81.55 18.17 -15.94
N ALA A 8 80.70 17.43 -16.69
CA ALA A 8 79.70 17.97 -17.63
C ALA A 8 78.92 16.85 -18.39
N VAL A 9 77.61 17.03 -18.53
CA VAL A 9 76.70 16.36 -19.49
C VAL A 9 76.83 17.07 -20.86
N PRO A 10 76.64 16.35 -21.99
CA PRO A 10 75.65 16.85 -22.95
C PRO A 10 74.79 15.80 -23.66
N ASP A 11 73.69 16.37 -24.15
CA ASP A 11 72.54 15.91 -24.91
C ASP A 11 72.84 15.47 -26.37
N GLY A 12 71.94 14.71 -27.02
CA GLY A 12 72.06 14.48 -28.48
C GLY A 12 71.28 13.34 -29.15
N ARG A 13 70.00 13.60 -29.46
CA ARG A 13 69.27 13.24 -30.71
C ARG A 13 68.95 11.78 -31.13
N ARG A 14 67.63 11.54 -31.19
CA ARG A 14 66.79 11.24 -32.38
C ARG A 14 66.81 9.82 -32.98
N TRP A 15 65.68 9.12 -32.83
CA TRP A 15 65.04 8.41 -33.96
C TRP A 15 63.50 8.50 -33.86
N SER A 16 62.87 8.93 -34.96
CA SER A 16 61.41 8.98 -35.15
C SER A 16 60.99 7.92 -36.16
N LYS A 17 59.83 7.29 -35.93
CA LYS A 17 58.84 6.71 -36.88
C LYS A 17 57.78 6.03 -35.98
N GLY A 18 56.48 6.20 -36.09
CA GLY A 18 55.59 6.80 -37.08
C GLY A 18 54.25 6.06 -36.92
N GLY A 19 53.14 6.78 -36.74
CA GLY A 19 51.81 6.19 -36.59
C GLY A 19 50.77 7.28 -36.42
N ALA A 20 50.15 7.67 -37.53
CA ALA A 20 49.25 8.81 -37.64
C ALA A 20 47.91 8.56 -36.92
N GLY A 21 47.48 9.54 -36.13
CA GLY A 21 46.11 9.73 -35.69
C GLY A 21 45.89 11.24 -35.49
N SER A 22 45.03 11.85 -36.32
CA SER A 22 44.71 13.27 -36.26
C SER A 22 44.21 13.67 -34.85
N PRO A 23 44.64 14.80 -34.27
CA PRO A 23 44.09 15.26 -33.00
C PRO A 23 42.68 15.82 -33.26
N SER A 24 41.65 15.16 -32.74
CA SER A 24 40.29 15.72 -32.70
C SER A 24 40.30 16.98 -31.83
N SER A 25 39.69 18.06 -32.34
CA SER A 25 39.51 19.30 -31.59
C SER A 25 38.82 19.02 -30.25
N PRO A 26 39.23 19.66 -29.13
CA PRO A 26 38.60 19.46 -27.82
C PRO A 26 37.09 19.75 -27.84
N VAL A 27 36.63 20.58 -28.79
CA VAL A 27 35.21 20.89 -29.00
C VAL A 27 34.45 19.68 -29.57
N THR A 28 35.02 18.94 -30.53
CA THR A 28 34.37 17.75 -31.08
C THR A 28 34.30 16.63 -30.04
N THR A 29 35.36 16.43 -29.26
CA THR A 29 35.37 15.41 -28.18
C THR A 29 34.32 15.70 -27.10
N ALA A 30 34.14 16.96 -26.70
CA ALA A 30 33.13 17.35 -25.72
C ALA A 30 31.70 17.17 -26.24
N VAL A 31 31.45 17.53 -27.51
CA VAL A 31 30.14 17.33 -28.15
C VAL A 31 29.81 15.83 -28.26
N PHE A 32 30.77 15.00 -28.66
CA PHE A 32 30.57 13.55 -28.70
C PHE A 32 30.27 12.96 -27.32
N LEU A 33 30.97 13.40 -26.27
CA LEU A 33 30.70 12.95 -24.90
C LEU A 33 29.31 13.38 -24.42
N PHE A 34 28.88 14.61 -24.72
CA PHE A 34 27.54 15.07 -24.37
C PHE A 34 26.46 14.23 -25.05
N PHE A 35 26.55 14.02 -26.36
CA PHE A 35 25.59 13.17 -27.08
C PHE A 35 25.63 11.72 -26.60
N PHE A 36 26.81 11.18 -26.29
CA PHE A 36 26.94 9.83 -25.76
C PHE A 36 26.24 9.69 -24.39
N ILE A 37 26.44 10.64 -23.48
CA ILE A 37 25.78 10.64 -22.16
C ILE A 37 24.26 10.78 -22.31
N VAL A 38 23.79 11.67 -23.18
CA VAL A 38 22.35 11.85 -23.42
C VAL A 38 21.72 10.58 -24.01
N VAL A 39 22.35 9.96 -25.01
CA VAL A 39 21.83 8.74 -25.65
C VAL A 39 21.85 7.57 -24.67
N VAL A 40 22.93 7.39 -23.91
CA VAL A 40 22.98 6.35 -22.87
C VAL A 40 21.95 6.62 -21.77
N GLY A 41 21.79 7.88 -21.35
CA GLY A 41 20.78 8.30 -20.38
C GLY A 41 19.37 7.95 -20.84
N VAL A 42 19.02 8.31 -22.08
CA VAL A 42 17.71 8.00 -22.69
C VAL A 42 17.49 6.49 -22.83
N LEU A 43 18.51 5.73 -23.22
CA LEU A 43 18.40 4.26 -23.35
C LEU A 43 18.24 3.58 -21.99
N VAL A 44 18.93 4.06 -20.95
CA VAL A 44 18.81 3.55 -19.59
C VAL A 44 17.44 3.90 -19.00
N SER A 45 16.97 5.14 -19.16
CA SER A 45 15.64 5.55 -18.68
C SER A 45 14.51 4.85 -19.44
N ALA A 46 14.61 4.69 -20.76
CA ALA A 46 13.64 3.94 -21.54
C ALA A 46 13.61 2.46 -21.15
N ARG A 47 14.77 1.83 -20.90
CA ARG A 47 14.83 0.46 -20.37
C ARG A 47 14.25 0.36 -18.97
N TRP A 48 14.49 1.35 -18.10
CA TRP A 48 13.94 1.34 -16.74
C TRP A 48 12.41 1.45 -16.77
N ILE A 49 11.87 2.43 -17.52
CA ILE A 49 10.42 2.63 -17.70
C ILE A 49 9.76 1.39 -18.31
N THR A 50 10.40 0.77 -19.31
CA THR A 50 9.88 -0.47 -19.92
C THR A 50 9.92 -1.62 -18.92
N THR A 51 10.94 -1.70 -18.06
CA THR A 51 11.04 -2.78 -17.05
C THR A 51 10.02 -2.61 -15.92
N THR A 52 9.79 -1.39 -15.42
CA THR A 52 8.77 -1.12 -14.40
C THR A 52 7.35 -1.29 -14.92
N THR A 53 7.05 -0.83 -16.13
CA THR A 53 5.72 -1.06 -16.76
C THR A 53 5.49 -2.54 -17.05
N HIS A 54 6.51 -3.28 -17.52
CA HIS A 54 6.40 -4.71 -17.78
C HIS A 54 6.33 -5.55 -16.49
N LEU A 55 6.89 -5.08 -15.36
CA LEU A 55 6.72 -5.71 -14.04
C LEU A 55 5.34 -5.45 -13.43
N ALA A 56 4.78 -4.25 -13.63
CA ALA A 56 3.42 -3.90 -13.20
C ALA A 56 2.35 -4.67 -14.00
N ILE A 57 2.54 -4.80 -15.33
CA ILE A 57 1.62 -5.53 -16.21
C ILE A 57 1.74 -7.05 -16.00
N THR A 58 2.95 -7.60 -15.84
CA THR A 58 3.11 -9.05 -15.59
C THR A 58 2.60 -9.47 -14.22
N ASN A 59 2.67 -8.60 -13.19
CA ASN A 59 2.02 -8.88 -11.91
C ASN A 59 0.48 -8.91 -12.06
N LEU A 60 -0.13 -7.97 -12.80
CA LEU A 60 -1.58 -7.99 -13.02
C LEU A 60 -2.05 -9.23 -13.81
N ASP A 61 -1.29 -9.66 -14.83
CA ASP A 61 -1.65 -10.81 -15.68
C ASP A 61 -1.33 -12.18 -15.06
N GLN A 62 -0.28 -12.28 -14.21
CA GLN A 62 0.08 -13.51 -13.53
C GLN A 62 -1.00 -13.99 -12.54
N TRP A 63 -1.78 -13.06 -11.97
CA TRP A 63 -2.94 -13.37 -11.14
C TRP A 63 -4.20 -13.74 -11.94
N ARG A 64 -4.25 -13.44 -13.25
CA ARG A 64 -5.44 -13.64 -14.10
C ARG A 64 -5.46 -14.95 -14.86
N SER A 65 -4.32 -15.62 -15.04
CA SER A 65 -4.15 -16.61 -16.14
C SER A 65 -3.61 -18.00 -15.76
N LYS A 66 -3.46 -18.37 -14.47
CA LYS A 66 -3.02 -19.72 -14.09
C LYS A 66 -4.15 -20.62 -13.55
N PRO A 67 -4.78 -21.46 -14.40
CA PRO A 67 -5.35 -22.73 -13.95
C PRO A 67 -4.20 -23.74 -13.79
N ALA A 68 -3.87 -24.11 -12.56
CA ALA A 68 -2.80 -25.07 -12.29
C ALA A 68 -3.27 -26.49 -12.63
N ILE A 69 -2.83 -27.02 -13.77
CA ILE A 69 -2.87 -28.46 -14.07
C ILE A 69 -1.69 -29.10 -13.33
N LEU A 70 -1.98 -29.90 -12.32
CA LEU A 70 -1.00 -30.63 -11.52
C LEU A 70 -0.81 -32.04 -12.06
N THR A 71 0.36 -32.32 -12.61
CA THR A 71 0.89 -33.68 -12.77
C THR A 71 2.00 -33.88 -11.75
N ALA A 72 1.70 -34.59 -10.67
CA ALA A 72 2.74 -35.17 -9.80
C ALA A 72 2.22 -36.47 -9.19
N THR A 73 2.78 -37.57 -9.68
CA THR A 73 2.73 -38.91 -9.10
C THR A 73 3.55 -38.94 -7.82
N GLN A 74 2.89 -38.96 -6.66
CA GLN A 74 3.44 -39.60 -5.46
C GLN A 74 2.33 -39.96 -4.48
N THR A 75 2.25 -41.25 -4.21
CA THR A 75 1.22 -41.94 -3.44
C THR A 75 1.36 -41.62 -1.95
N ILE A 76 0.49 -40.75 -1.44
CA ILE A 76 0.18 -40.67 0.00
C ILE A 76 -1.35 -40.67 0.12
N SER A 77 -1.86 -41.60 0.92
CA SER A 77 -3.27 -41.93 1.11
C SER A 77 -4.13 -40.70 1.46
N ILE A 78 -5.04 -40.37 0.55
CA ILE A 78 -6.04 -39.29 0.57
C ILE A 78 -7.24 -39.72 1.45
N PRO A 79 -7.72 -38.93 2.42
CA PRO A 79 -9.12 -38.98 2.82
C PRO A 79 -9.98 -38.36 1.72
N ALA A 80 -11.04 -39.06 1.32
CA ALA A 80 -11.90 -38.80 0.18
C ALA A 80 -12.14 -37.30 -0.13
N ILE A 81 -11.97 -36.97 -1.41
CA ILE A 81 -12.37 -35.71 -2.04
C ILE A 81 -13.85 -35.45 -1.70
N PRO A 82 -14.24 -34.25 -1.21
CA PRO A 82 -15.64 -33.89 -1.11
C PRO A 82 -16.23 -33.83 -2.53
N ASP A 83 -17.31 -34.57 -2.79
CA ASP A 83 -18.00 -34.67 -4.10
C ASP A 83 -18.62 -33.35 -4.62
N ALA A 84 -18.37 -32.22 -3.96
CA ALA A 84 -18.97 -30.94 -4.30
C ALA A 84 -17.90 -29.88 -4.63
N PRO A 85 -18.06 -29.13 -5.75
CA PRO A 85 -17.23 -27.96 -6.01
C PRO A 85 -17.34 -26.95 -4.86
N PRO A 86 -16.28 -26.16 -4.59
CA PRO A 86 -16.31 -25.15 -3.54
C PRO A 86 -17.49 -24.20 -3.80
N PRO A 87 -18.25 -23.83 -2.76
CA PRO A 87 -19.35 -22.89 -2.92
C PRO A 87 -18.83 -21.58 -3.51
N PRO A 88 -19.59 -20.91 -4.40
CA PRO A 88 -19.19 -19.62 -4.95
C PRO A 88 -18.87 -18.63 -3.82
N ARG A 89 -17.85 -17.78 -4.03
CA ARG A 89 -17.48 -16.71 -3.08
C ARG A 89 -18.75 -15.98 -2.64
N ALA A 90 -19.02 -15.98 -1.35
CA ALA A 90 -20.18 -15.29 -0.80
C ALA A 90 -20.07 -13.80 -1.15
N THR A 91 -20.89 -13.34 -2.09
CA THR A 91 -21.16 -11.92 -2.28
C THR A 91 -21.93 -11.48 -1.04
N TYR A 92 -21.21 -11.07 0.00
CA TYR A 92 -21.83 -10.46 1.16
C TYR A 92 -22.42 -9.12 0.72
N SER A 93 -23.75 -9.13 0.55
CA SER A 93 -24.52 -7.92 0.36
C SER A 93 -24.77 -7.34 1.75
N PHE A 94 -24.28 -6.14 2.00
CA PHE A 94 -24.73 -5.32 3.12
C PHE A 94 -26.10 -4.74 2.77
N SER A 95 -27.12 -5.60 2.69
CA SER A 95 -28.49 -5.12 2.51
C SER A 95 -29.04 -4.72 3.87
N CYS A 96 -29.09 -3.42 4.12
CA CYS A 96 -30.08 -2.89 5.07
C CYS A 96 -31.46 -3.06 4.44
N SER A 97 -32.45 -3.51 5.21
CA SER A 97 -33.85 -3.64 4.78
C SER A 97 -34.46 -2.27 4.48
N ALA A 98 -34.13 -1.68 3.34
CA ALA A 98 -34.89 -0.59 2.74
C ALA A 98 -35.93 -1.19 1.78
N PRO A 99 -37.12 -0.58 1.63
CA PRO A 99 -38.09 -1.00 0.62
C PRO A 99 -37.41 -1.03 -0.76
N PRO A 100 -37.72 -2.01 -1.63
CA PRO A 100 -37.12 -2.09 -2.96
C PRO A 100 -37.59 -0.89 -3.78
N LEU A 101 -36.75 0.15 -3.84
CA LEU A 101 -36.89 1.19 -4.85
C LEU A 101 -36.61 0.55 -6.22
N PRO A 102 -37.44 0.84 -7.26
CA PRO A 102 -37.17 0.37 -8.62
C PRO A 102 -35.77 0.83 -9.05
N ARG A 103 -34.90 -0.14 -9.36
CA ARG A 103 -33.52 0.16 -9.72
C ARG A 103 -33.47 0.72 -11.15
N ASP A 104 -33.33 2.05 -11.27
CA ASP A 104 -32.74 2.73 -12.44
C ASP A 104 -31.62 1.88 -13.11
N PRO A 105 -31.85 1.41 -14.36
CA PRO A 105 -30.91 0.58 -15.09
C PRO A 105 -29.65 1.31 -15.55
N ASP A 106 -29.64 2.65 -15.54
CA ASP A 106 -28.48 3.44 -15.96
C ASP A 106 -27.39 3.53 -14.88
N ILE A 107 -27.71 3.15 -13.62
CA ILE A 107 -26.77 3.19 -12.50
C ILE A 107 -25.99 1.87 -12.40
N PRO A 108 -24.63 1.92 -12.44
CA PRO A 108 -23.79 0.74 -12.33
C PRO A 108 -24.06 -0.12 -11.09
N SER A 109 -23.96 -1.45 -11.26
CA SER A 109 -24.36 -2.41 -10.21
C SER A 109 -23.56 -2.30 -8.90
N ASN A 110 -22.34 -1.75 -8.98
CA ASN A 110 -21.38 -1.54 -7.91
C ASN A 110 -21.58 -0.22 -7.13
N ILE A 111 -22.53 0.61 -7.56
CA ILE A 111 -22.92 1.87 -6.91
C ILE A 111 -24.36 1.74 -6.42
N SER A 112 -24.62 2.20 -5.19
CA SER A 112 -26.00 2.31 -4.70
C SER A 112 -26.66 3.54 -5.32
N GLN A 113 -27.93 3.43 -5.72
CA GLN A 113 -28.64 4.56 -6.33
C GLN A 113 -28.71 5.79 -5.43
N THR A 114 -28.79 5.56 -4.12
CA THR A 114 -28.75 6.65 -3.14
C THR A 114 -27.41 7.36 -3.15
N LEU A 115 -26.30 6.63 -3.32
CA LEU A 115 -24.98 7.23 -3.42
C LEU A 115 -24.81 8.01 -4.73
N ASP A 116 -25.30 7.48 -5.84
CA ASP A 116 -25.28 8.16 -7.14
C ASP A 116 -26.08 9.48 -7.11
N LEU A 117 -27.29 9.44 -6.56
CA LEU A 117 -28.14 10.62 -6.34
C LEU A 117 -27.49 11.65 -5.41
N VAL A 118 -26.74 11.19 -4.41
CA VAL A 118 -26.00 12.05 -3.47
C VAL A 118 -24.83 12.75 -4.15
N LEU A 119 -24.09 12.03 -4.99
CA LEU A 119 -22.87 12.54 -5.63
C LEU A 119 -23.17 13.39 -6.87
N SER A 120 -24.36 13.22 -7.45
CA SER A 120 -24.81 13.93 -8.65
C SER A 120 -24.74 15.45 -8.50
N PRO A 121 -24.26 16.20 -9.51
CA PRO A 121 -24.21 17.67 -9.48
C PRO A 121 -25.58 18.33 -9.29
N ASN A 122 -26.67 17.64 -9.70
CA ASN A 122 -28.05 18.11 -9.62
C ASN A 122 -28.78 17.70 -8.32
N ALA A 123 -28.09 17.07 -7.36
CA ALA A 123 -28.67 16.56 -6.11
C ALA A 123 -29.31 17.67 -5.24
N SER A 124 -28.93 18.92 -5.45
CA SER A 124 -29.43 20.09 -4.74
C SER A 124 -30.87 20.48 -5.07
N SER A 125 -31.50 19.89 -6.10
CA SER A 125 -32.79 20.40 -6.63
C SER A 125 -33.96 19.42 -6.59
N ALA A 126 -33.78 18.11 -6.35
CA ALA A 126 -34.88 17.15 -6.55
C ALA A 126 -35.00 15.98 -5.55
N SER A 127 -34.06 15.76 -4.62
CA SER A 127 -34.17 14.62 -3.70
C SER A 127 -34.77 15.04 -2.35
N THR A 128 -36.10 15.07 -2.28
CA THR A 128 -36.82 14.91 -1.02
C THR A 128 -36.61 13.48 -0.52
N CYS A 129 -35.39 13.17 -0.06
CA CYS A 129 -35.22 12.07 0.88
C CYS A 129 -36.19 12.37 2.03
N ALA A 130 -37.17 11.48 2.28
CA ALA A 130 -38.08 11.59 3.41
C ALA A 130 -37.23 11.98 4.63
N ALA A 131 -37.57 13.10 5.29
CA ALA A 131 -36.79 13.67 6.37
C ALA A 131 -36.57 12.59 7.43
N ILE A 132 -35.41 11.94 7.36
CA ILE A 132 -34.98 11.02 8.39
C ILE A 132 -34.80 11.89 9.61
N PRO A 133 -35.47 11.59 10.74
CA PRO A 133 -35.35 12.40 11.94
C PRO A 133 -33.87 12.62 12.22
N ASP A 134 -33.50 13.89 12.42
CA ASP A 134 -32.14 14.20 12.83
C ASP A 134 -31.80 13.34 14.05
N PRO A 135 -30.58 12.77 14.11
CA PRO A 135 -30.16 12.07 15.30
C PRO A 135 -30.37 13.00 16.51
N PRO A 136 -30.91 12.49 17.64
CA PRO A 136 -31.25 13.33 18.77
C PRO A 136 -30.05 14.21 19.17
N PRO A 137 -30.27 15.51 19.47
CA PRO A 137 -29.20 16.42 19.81
C PRO A 137 -28.38 15.84 20.97
N LEU A 138 -27.06 15.95 20.83
CA LEU A 138 -26.12 15.37 21.77
C LEU A 138 -26.40 15.89 23.19
N PRO A 139 -26.43 15.02 24.21
CA PRO A 139 -26.44 15.50 25.59
C PRO A 139 -25.17 16.32 25.82
N ALA A 140 -25.36 17.57 26.26
CA ALA A 140 -24.28 18.45 26.66
C ALA A 140 -23.67 17.93 27.97
N THR A 141 -22.70 17.03 27.89
CA THR A 141 -21.61 16.85 28.86
C THR A 141 -20.80 15.60 28.57
N ALA A 142 -19.54 15.79 28.19
CA ALA A 142 -18.45 14.98 28.71
C ALA A 142 -17.33 15.96 29.01
N ASN A 143 -16.89 16.04 30.27
CA ASN A 143 -15.79 16.90 30.72
C ASN A 143 -14.62 16.84 29.72
N ALA A 144 -14.39 17.94 29.02
CA ALA A 144 -13.38 18.07 27.97
C ALA A 144 -11.97 18.26 28.58
N SER A 145 -11.55 17.36 29.47
CA SER A 145 -10.23 17.40 30.09
C SER A 145 -9.38 16.16 29.77
N SER A 146 -9.73 15.38 28.75
CA SER A 146 -8.84 14.33 28.24
C SER A 146 -8.03 14.90 27.07
N THR A 147 -6.77 15.22 27.31
CA THR A 147 -5.81 15.52 26.26
C THR A 147 -5.75 14.33 25.30
N CYS A 148 -5.83 14.58 23.99
CA CYS A 148 -5.71 13.52 22.99
C CYS A 148 -4.33 12.83 23.17
N PRO A 149 -4.27 11.49 23.28
CA PRO A 149 -3.00 10.80 23.43
C PRO A 149 -1.98 11.17 22.36
N THR A 150 -0.71 11.34 22.75
CA THR A 150 0.35 11.87 21.86
C THR A 150 0.55 11.07 20.58
N TYR A 151 0.24 9.77 20.57
CA TYR A 151 0.34 8.95 19.36
C TYR A 151 -0.69 9.33 18.28
N PHE A 152 -1.78 10.04 18.61
CA PHE A 152 -2.71 10.57 17.62
C PHE A 152 -2.20 11.85 16.93
N ARG A 153 -1.04 12.39 17.31
CA ARG A 153 -0.43 13.54 16.61
C ARG A 153 -0.20 13.27 15.13
N PHE A 154 0.06 12.02 14.75
CA PHE A 154 0.31 11.65 13.36
C PHE A 154 -0.91 11.89 12.46
N ILE A 155 -2.14 11.87 12.99
CA ILE A 155 -3.33 12.30 12.22
C ILE A 155 -3.16 13.74 11.72
N HIS A 156 -2.56 14.61 12.53
CA HIS A 156 -2.32 16.01 12.15
C HIS A 156 -1.18 16.17 11.16
N GLU A 157 -0.18 15.28 11.22
CA GLU A 157 0.95 15.23 10.28
C GLU A 157 0.49 14.70 8.93
N ASP A 158 -0.18 13.55 8.90
CA ASP A 158 -0.74 12.95 7.68
C ASP A 158 -1.66 13.93 6.96
N LEU A 159 -2.52 14.66 7.69
CA LEU A 159 -3.44 15.64 7.10
C LEU A 159 -2.81 17.02 6.83
N HIS A 160 -1.54 17.25 7.17
CA HIS A 160 -0.87 18.53 6.99
C HIS A 160 -0.87 19.02 5.53
N PRO A 161 -0.57 18.19 4.51
CA PRO A 161 -0.50 18.64 3.12
C PRO A 161 -1.78 19.31 2.64
N TRP A 162 -2.95 18.71 2.92
CA TRP A 162 -4.24 19.30 2.56
C TRP A 162 -4.59 20.53 3.38
N ARG A 163 -4.16 20.61 4.65
CA ARG A 163 -4.32 21.83 5.44
C ARG A 163 -3.52 22.97 4.84
N ALA A 164 -2.28 22.71 4.43
CA ALA A 164 -1.42 23.69 3.78
C ALA A 164 -1.96 24.13 2.41
N ALA A 165 -2.60 23.22 1.68
CA ALA A 165 -3.29 23.50 0.40
C ALA A 165 -4.62 24.26 0.54
N GLY A 166 -5.07 24.56 1.78
CA GLY A 166 -6.32 25.29 2.03
C GLY A 166 -7.57 24.41 2.11
N GLY A 167 -7.43 23.09 2.13
CA GLY A 167 -8.50 22.13 2.32
C GLY A 167 -8.48 20.98 1.30
N ILE A 168 -9.50 20.13 1.38
CA ILE A 168 -9.73 19.04 0.45
C ILE A 168 -10.89 19.44 -0.48
N THR A 169 -10.63 19.46 -1.78
CA THR A 169 -11.68 19.73 -2.79
C THR A 169 -12.28 18.42 -3.32
N ARG A 170 -13.48 18.50 -3.90
CA ARG A 170 -14.11 17.34 -4.56
C ARG A 170 -13.21 16.78 -5.68
N ALA A 171 -12.55 17.63 -6.45
CA ALA A 171 -11.65 17.21 -7.51
C ALA A 171 -10.48 16.37 -6.98
N MET A 172 -9.94 16.71 -5.80
CA MET A 172 -8.88 15.93 -5.15
C MET A 172 -9.40 14.55 -4.71
N VAL A 173 -10.61 14.48 -4.14
CA VAL A 173 -11.25 13.21 -3.78
C VAL A 173 -11.51 12.34 -5.02
N ASP A 174 -11.99 12.94 -6.11
CA ASP A 174 -12.24 12.20 -7.35
C ASP A 174 -10.93 11.75 -8.01
N GLN A 175 -9.83 12.50 -7.87
CA GLN A 175 -8.49 12.07 -8.32
C GLN A 175 -8.01 10.81 -7.57
N ALA A 176 -8.31 10.69 -6.28
CA ALA A 176 -7.98 9.52 -5.46
C ALA A 176 -8.68 8.23 -5.94
N ARG A 177 -9.71 8.33 -6.80
CA ARG A 177 -10.40 7.18 -7.40
C ARG A 177 -9.47 6.28 -8.21
N ALA A 178 -8.40 6.83 -8.78
CA ALA A 178 -7.49 6.09 -9.66
C ALA A 178 -6.83 4.86 -9.00
N THR A 179 -6.64 4.90 -7.68
CA THR A 179 -6.02 3.82 -6.90
C THR A 179 -6.99 3.14 -5.93
N ALA A 180 -8.13 3.76 -5.64
CA ALA A 180 -9.06 3.29 -4.61
C ALA A 180 -9.73 1.94 -4.94
N ASN A 181 -9.88 1.11 -3.92
CA ASN A 181 -10.73 -0.08 -3.97
C ASN A 181 -12.19 0.27 -3.68
N PHE A 182 -12.45 1.21 -2.76
CA PHE A 182 -13.80 1.66 -2.48
C PHE A 182 -13.87 3.13 -2.05
N ARG A 183 -15.01 3.76 -2.34
CA ARG A 183 -15.38 5.09 -1.82
C ARG A 183 -16.37 4.90 -0.68
N LEU A 184 -16.17 5.65 0.40
CA LEU A 184 -17.07 5.70 1.54
C LEU A 184 -17.57 7.12 1.74
N VAL A 185 -18.89 7.28 1.72
CA VAL A 185 -19.56 8.55 1.97
C VAL A 185 -20.42 8.42 3.21
N VAL A 186 -20.28 9.35 4.16
CA VAL A 186 -21.17 9.47 5.31
C VAL A 186 -22.03 10.71 5.11
N ILE A 187 -23.35 10.56 5.15
CA ILE A 187 -24.30 11.68 5.14
C ILE A 187 -25.33 11.47 6.22
N ARG A 188 -25.46 12.46 7.12
CA ARG A 188 -26.41 12.45 8.24
C ARG A 188 -26.33 11.14 9.04
N GLY A 189 -25.11 10.70 9.32
CA GLY A 189 -24.83 9.48 10.09
C GLY A 189 -25.08 8.15 9.37
N ARG A 190 -25.36 8.17 8.05
CA ARG A 190 -25.51 6.96 7.22
C ARG A 190 -24.32 6.80 6.29
N ALA A 191 -23.73 5.62 6.28
CA ALA A 191 -22.65 5.26 5.37
C ALA A 191 -23.18 4.69 4.05
N TYR A 192 -22.56 5.11 2.96
CA TYR A 192 -22.78 4.65 1.60
C TYR A 192 -21.45 4.22 1.02
N ILE A 193 -21.43 3.07 0.36
CA ILE A 193 -20.22 2.46 -0.18
C ILE A 193 -20.37 2.27 -1.68
N GLU A 194 -19.39 2.72 -2.43
CA GLU A 194 -19.18 2.32 -3.82
C GLU A 194 -17.93 1.45 -3.89
N ARG A 195 -18.03 0.27 -4.51
CA ARG A 195 -16.87 -0.57 -4.78
C ARG A 195 -16.31 -0.22 -6.16
N ILE A 196 -15.09 0.32 -6.18
CA ILE A 196 -14.41 0.79 -7.38
C ILE A 196 -13.60 -0.34 -8.00
N ALA A 197 -12.80 -1.04 -7.19
CA ALA A 197 -11.96 -2.15 -7.61
C ALA A 197 -11.93 -3.25 -6.53
N PRO A 198 -11.72 -4.53 -6.91
CA PRO A 198 -11.64 -5.63 -5.94
C PRO A 198 -10.52 -5.40 -4.93
N ALA A 199 -10.82 -5.48 -3.64
CA ALA A 199 -9.80 -5.51 -2.59
C ALA A 199 -9.17 -6.92 -2.50
N PHE A 200 -7.93 -6.98 -1.99
CA PHE A 200 -7.32 -8.25 -1.65
C PHE A 200 -8.11 -8.90 -0.50
N GLN A 201 -8.69 -10.08 -0.74
CA GLN A 201 -9.45 -10.83 0.27
C GLN A 201 -10.56 -9.96 0.91
N THR A 202 -10.80 -10.08 2.23
CA THR A 202 -11.85 -9.33 2.95
C THR A 202 -11.37 -8.04 3.62
N ARG A 203 -10.28 -7.44 3.14
CA ARG A 203 -9.71 -6.23 3.75
C ARG A 203 -10.68 -5.05 3.75
N ASP A 204 -11.33 -4.79 2.62
CA ASP A 204 -12.35 -3.75 2.49
C ASP A 204 -13.53 -4.00 3.44
N LEU A 205 -13.99 -5.26 3.51
CA LEU A 205 -15.10 -5.68 4.36
C LEU A 205 -14.88 -5.31 5.83
N PHE A 206 -13.69 -5.62 6.37
CA PHE A 206 -13.36 -5.34 7.77
C PHE A 206 -13.11 -3.85 8.03
N THR A 207 -12.56 -3.11 7.06
CA THR A 207 -12.45 -1.64 7.16
C THR A 207 -13.83 -0.98 7.19
N ILE A 208 -14.75 -1.42 6.32
CA ILE A 208 -16.15 -0.97 6.32
C ILE A 208 -16.81 -1.31 7.66
N TRP A 209 -16.59 -2.51 8.19
CA TRP A 209 -17.09 -2.91 9.51
C TRP A 209 -16.60 -2.00 10.63
N GLY A 210 -15.34 -1.56 10.59
CA GLY A 210 -14.79 -0.59 11.51
C GLY A 210 -15.50 0.77 11.47
N MET A 211 -15.80 1.25 10.25
CA MET A 211 -16.56 2.49 10.06
C MET A 211 -17.99 2.39 10.57
N LEU A 212 -18.66 1.25 10.37
CA LEU A 212 -20.00 1.01 10.92
C LEU A 212 -20.00 1.02 12.46
N GLN A 213 -18.96 0.47 13.08
CA GLN A 213 -18.81 0.54 14.53
C GLN A 213 -18.59 1.98 15.02
N LEU A 214 -17.79 2.78 14.31
CA LEU A 214 -17.57 4.19 14.62
C LEU A 214 -18.90 4.97 14.61
N LEU A 215 -19.70 4.80 13.55
CA LEU A 215 -21.01 5.44 13.40
C LEU A 215 -21.99 5.02 14.52
N ARG A 216 -21.99 3.71 14.86
CA ARG A 216 -22.84 3.19 15.95
C ARG A 216 -22.41 3.68 17.32
N ARG A 217 -21.10 3.83 17.56
CA ARG A 217 -20.55 4.26 18.84
C ARG A 217 -20.74 5.76 19.08
N TYR A 218 -20.73 6.55 18.01
CA TYR A 218 -20.82 8.01 18.08
C TYR A 218 -21.92 8.57 17.17
N PRO A 219 -23.19 8.18 17.41
CA PRO A 219 -24.31 8.63 16.58
C PRO A 219 -24.41 10.16 16.60
N GLY A 220 -24.56 10.78 15.42
CA GLY A 220 -24.65 12.24 15.27
C GLY A 220 -23.36 13.02 15.53
N ARG A 221 -22.24 12.35 15.86
CA ARG A 221 -20.93 13.02 16.06
C ARG A 221 -19.95 12.85 14.91
N VAL A 222 -20.16 11.84 14.07
CA VAL A 222 -19.39 11.67 12.84
C VAL A 222 -19.95 12.64 11.81
N PRO A 223 -19.16 13.59 11.30
CA PRO A 223 -19.63 14.56 10.32
C PRO A 223 -19.92 13.87 8.97
N ASP A 224 -20.50 14.64 8.06
CA ASP A 224 -20.58 14.23 6.66
C ASP A 224 -19.15 14.17 6.08
N LEU A 225 -18.83 13.07 5.41
CA LEU A 225 -17.47 12.72 4.96
C LEU A 225 -17.52 12.05 3.59
N ASP A 226 -16.45 12.22 2.81
CA ASP A 226 -16.26 11.59 1.50
C ASP A 226 -14.81 11.12 1.38
N LEU A 227 -14.60 9.80 1.48
CA LEU A 227 -13.29 9.17 1.68
C LEU A 227 -13.02 8.13 0.58
N MET A 228 -11.79 8.11 0.07
CA MET A 228 -11.30 7.08 -0.84
C MET A 228 -10.35 6.15 -0.09
N PHE A 229 -10.57 4.84 -0.20
CA PHE A 229 -9.76 3.82 0.47
C PHE A 229 -9.04 2.94 -0.55
N ASP A 230 -7.73 2.81 -0.37
CA ASP A 230 -6.91 1.81 -1.06
C ASP A 230 -6.48 0.72 -0.07
N CYS A 231 -6.85 -0.51 -0.39
CA CYS A 231 -6.73 -1.68 0.47
C CYS A 231 -5.48 -2.54 0.22
N VAL A 232 -4.56 -2.08 -0.63
CA VAL A 232 -3.35 -2.81 -1.01
C VAL A 232 -2.20 -2.55 -0.01
N ASP A 233 -1.09 -3.26 -0.14
CA ASP A 233 0.02 -3.26 0.83
C ASP A 233 1.00 -2.07 0.74
N TRP A 234 1.11 -1.40 -0.41
CA TRP A 234 2.15 -0.38 -0.63
C TRP A 234 1.54 1.02 -0.82
N PRO A 235 2.10 2.08 -0.20
CA PRO A 235 1.61 3.44 -0.41
C PRO A 235 1.80 3.86 -1.88
N VAL A 236 0.97 4.79 -2.37
CA VAL A 236 0.86 5.10 -3.81
C VAL A 236 0.87 6.57 -4.14
N VAL A 237 0.67 7.46 -3.16
CA VAL A 237 0.61 8.90 -3.40
C VAL A 237 1.98 9.50 -3.14
N HIS A 238 2.90 9.37 -4.08
CA HIS A 238 4.25 9.91 -3.93
C HIS A 238 4.25 11.45 -3.93
N ALA A 239 4.88 12.05 -2.92
CA ALA A 239 4.83 13.50 -2.70
C ALA A 239 5.44 14.32 -3.85
N ASP A 240 6.49 13.79 -4.49
CA ASP A 240 7.21 14.41 -5.62
C ASP A 240 6.33 14.59 -6.87
N GLN A 241 5.22 13.85 -6.98
CA GLN A 241 4.27 13.96 -8.09
C GLN A 241 3.29 15.13 -7.93
N TYR A 242 3.16 15.67 -6.72
CA TYR A 242 2.14 16.67 -6.35
C TYR A 242 2.74 17.99 -5.89
N GLU A 243 3.84 18.40 -6.53
CA GLU A 243 4.46 19.71 -6.36
C GLU A 243 4.00 20.72 -7.44
N GLY A 244 4.19 22.01 -7.17
CA GLY A 244 3.87 23.08 -8.13
C GLY A 244 2.39 23.10 -8.55
N GLU A 245 2.13 23.10 -9.85
CA GLU A 245 0.77 23.12 -10.40
C GLU A 245 -0.04 21.87 -10.01
N ASN A 246 0.63 20.72 -9.86
CA ASN A 246 0.00 19.45 -9.49
C ASN A 246 -0.41 19.39 -8.01
N ALA A 247 0.06 20.32 -7.18
CA ALA A 247 -0.39 20.43 -5.79
C ALA A 247 -1.91 20.72 -5.71
N THR A 248 -2.51 21.27 -6.76
CA THR A 248 -3.96 21.54 -6.80
C THR A 248 -4.83 20.28 -6.87
N VAL A 249 -4.24 19.12 -7.20
CA VAL A 249 -4.95 17.84 -7.41
C VAL A 249 -4.45 16.73 -6.49
N LEU A 250 -3.80 17.07 -5.37
CA LEU A 250 -3.19 16.08 -4.47
C LEU A 250 -4.26 15.14 -3.82
N PRO A 251 -4.24 13.82 -4.09
CA PRO A 251 -5.36 12.94 -3.78
C PRO A 251 -5.34 12.45 -2.32
N PRO A 252 -6.39 12.69 -1.50
CA PRO A 252 -6.51 12.14 -0.14
C PRO A 252 -6.94 10.68 -0.17
N VAL A 253 -5.97 9.77 -0.22
CA VAL A 253 -6.19 8.33 -0.16
C VAL A 253 -5.96 7.83 1.27
N PHE A 254 -6.93 7.10 1.82
CA PHE A 254 -6.80 6.41 3.10
C PHE A 254 -6.25 5.00 2.91
N ARG A 255 -5.21 4.66 3.68
CA ARG A 255 -4.46 3.41 3.55
C ARG A 255 -4.02 2.86 4.91
N TYR A 256 -3.41 1.69 4.90
CA TYR A 256 -2.99 0.99 6.12
C TYR A 256 -1.53 1.26 6.51
N CYS A 257 -0.75 1.82 5.60
CA CYS A 257 0.65 2.19 5.79
C CYS A 257 0.99 3.42 4.94
N GLY A 258 2.05 4.12 5.34
CA GLY A 258 2.67 5.22 4.62
C GLY A 258 4.15 5.30 5.00
N ASP A 259 4.89 6.13 4.27
CA ASP A 259 6.29 6.42 4.52
C ASP A 259 6.58 7.92 4.29
N ASN A 260 7.84 8.34 4.47
CA ASN A 260 8.21 9.75 4.35
C ASN A 260 8.17 10.28 2.91
N GLU A 261 8.01 9.41 1.92
CA GLU A 261 7.99 9.77 0.50
C GLU A 261 6.56 9.86 -0.05
N THR A 262 5.57 9.48 0.78
CA THR A 262 4.18 9.35 0.38
C THR A 262 3.25 10.21 1.24
N LEU A 263 2.12 10.57 0.66
CA LEU A 263 1.10 11.42 1.26
C LEU A 263 -0.10 10.62 1.79
N ASP A 264 -0.11 9.30 1.61
CA ASP A 264 -1.22 8.44 2.01
C ASP A 264 -1.62 8.66 3.49
N VAL A 265 -2.93 8.81 3.75
CA VAL A 265 -3.47 9.04 5.10
C VAL A 265 -3.60 7.70 5.81
N VAL A 266 -2.87 7.51 6.91
CA VAL A 266 -2.88 6.22 7.61
C VAL A 266 -4.18 6.04 8.40
N PHE A 267 -4.79 4.87 8.20
CA PHE A 267 -5.99 4.41 8.86
C PHE A 267 -5.71 3.09 9.58
N PRO A 268 -6.35 2.83 10.74
CA PRO A 268 -6.24 1.54 11.42
C PRO A 268 -6.58 0.38 10.48
N ASP A 269 -5.65 -0.57 10.34
CA ASP A 269 -5.82 -1.65 9.39
C ASP A 269 -7.00 -2.57 9.72
N TRP A 270 -7.42 -3.34 8.70
CA TRP A 270 -8.51 -4.29 8.81
C TRP A 270 -8.28 -5.35 9.91
N SER A 271 -7.02 -5.63 10.25
CA SER A 271 -6.65 -6.68 11.21
C SER A 271 -7.08 -6.37 12.64
N PHE A 272 -7.37 -5.10 12.97
CA PHE A 272 -8.03 -4.76 14.24
C PHE A 272 -9.36 -5.50 14.43
N TRP A 273 -10.08 -5.75 13.34
CA TRP A 273 -11.34 -6.50 13.32
C TRP A 273 -11.18 -7.97 12.92
N GLY A 274 -9.96 -8.38 12.58
CA GLY A 274 -9.58 -9.75 12.23
C GLY A 274 -9.21 -9.91 10.77
N TRP A 275 -8.65 -11.09 10.46
CA TRP A 275 -8.32 -11.50 9.10
C TRP A 275 -8.46 -13.03 9.00
N PRO A 276 -9.67 -13.53 8.70
CA PRO A 276 -10.02 -14.94 8.79
C PRO A 276 -9.23 -15.81 7.80
N GLU A 277 -8.89 -15.28 6.63
CA GLU A 277 -8.13 -15.96 5.58
C GLU A 277 -6.75 -16.43 6.07
N ILE A 278 -6.20 -15.80 7.11
CA ILE A 278 -4.92 -16.19 7.71
C ILE A 278 -5.02 -16.41 9.23
N ASN A 279 -6.23 -16.65 9.73
CA ASN A 279 -6.54 -16.96 11.13
C ASN A 279 -6.04 -15.89 12.13
N ILE A 280 -6.10 -14.62 11.77
CA ILE A 280 -5.92 -13.51 12.72
C ILE A 280 -7.27 -13.20 13.36
N LYS A 281 -7.30 -13.29 14.70
CA LYS A 281 -8.47 -12.93 15.49
C LYS A 281 -8.60 -11.41 15.59
N PRO A 282 -9.83 -10.88 15.82
CA PRO A 282 -10.00 -9.48 16.20
C PRO A 282 -9.10 -9.11 17.38
N TRP A 283 -8.62 -7.87 17.40
CA TRP A 283 -7.58 -7.42 18.33
C TRP A 283 -7.97 -7.59 19.80
N ASP A 284 -9.25 -7.38 20.15
CA ASP A 284 -9.77 -7.50 21.51
C ASP A 284 -9.65 -8.94 22.07
N ALA A 285 -9.79 -9.95 21.21
CA ALA A 285 -9.60 -11.35 21.54
C ALA A 285 -8.12 -11.73 21.49
N LEU A 286 -7.41 -11.30 20.45
CA LEU A 286 -5.99 -11.59 20.25
C LEU A 286 -5.13 -11.07 21.40
N GLN A 287 -5.34 -9.82 21.86
CA GLN A 287 -4.57 -9.23 22.95
C GLN A 287 -4.70 -10.05 24.26
N LYS A 288 -5.87 -10.63 24.54
CA LYS A 288 -6.12 -11.46 25.73
C LYS A 288 -5.35 -12.79 25.63
N GLU A 289 -5.31 -13.37 24.44
CA GLU A 289 -4.53 -14.58 24.16
C GLU A 289 -3.03 -14.32 24.27
N LEU A 290 -2.54 -13.22 23.70
CA LEU A 290 -1.15 -12.79 23.84
C LEU A 290 -0.78 -12.56 25.30
N ALA A 291 -1.63 -11.89 26.09
CA ALA A 291 -1.41 -11.68 27.52
C ALA A 291 -1.41 -12.99 28.33
N ARG A 292 -2.23 -13.98 27.96
CA ARG A 292 -2.16 -15.32 28.56
C ARG A 292 -0.89 -16.05 28.16
N GLY A 293 -0.52 -16.01 26.87
CA GLY A 293 0.71 -16.61 26.36
C GLY A 293 1.97 -16.04 27.03
N ASN A 294 2.02 -14.71 27.20
CA ASN A 294 3.14 -14.01 27.82
C ASN A 294 3.36 -14.42 29.29
N ARG A 295 2.30 -14.81 29.99
CA ARG A 295 2.35 -15.28 31.39
C ARG A 295 2.78 -16.73 31.55
N ARG A 296 2.83 -17.52 30.47
CA ARG A 296 3.20 -18.95 30.54
C ARG A 296 4.69 -19.17 30.83
N VAL A 297 5.55 -18.25 30.39
CA VAL A 297 7.01 -18.37 30.49
C VAL A 297 7.60 -17.02 30.88
N LYS A 298 8.32 -16.97 32.01
CA LYS A 298 9.03 -15.76 32.46
C LYS A 298 10.17 -15.45 31.50
N TRP A 299 10.60 -14.19 31.47
CA TRP A 299 11.67 -13.74 30.58
C TRP A 299 12.93 -14.62 30.65
N MET A 300 13.43 -14.90 31.86
CA MET A 300 14.64 -15.69 32.07
C MET A 300 14.50 -17.17 31.65
N ASP A 301 13.27 -17.67 31.53
CA ASP A 301 12.98 -19.06 31.15
C ASP A 301 12.72 -19.21 29.64
N ARG A 302 12.79 -18.12 28.86
CA ARG A 302 12.62 -18.17 27.41
C ARG A 302 13.84 -18.77 26.73
N LYS A 303 13.61 -19.56 25.68
CA LYS A 303 14.69 -20.09 24.86
C LYS A 303 15.47 -18.91 24.25
N PRO A 304 16.81 -18.90 24.32
CA PRO A 304 17.64 -17.76 23.89
C PRO A 304 17.86 -17.77 22.37
N TYR A 305 16.80 -17.96 21.59
CA TYR A 305 16.85 -17.97 20.13
C TYR A 305 16.03 -16.82 19.56
N ALA A 306 16.58 -16.15 18.56
CA ALA A 306 15.76 -15.34 17.68
C ALA A 306 14.75 -16.25 16.95
N TYR A 307 13.49 -15.86 16.92
CA TYR A 307 12.42 -16.66 16.28
C TYR A 307 11.72 -15.84 15.21
N TRP A 308 11.57 -16.42 14.02
CA TRP A 308 10.76 -15.85 12.96
C TRP A 308 9.99 -16.94 12.23
N LYS A 309 8.72 -16.67 11.93
CA LYS A 309 7.88 -17.51 11.07
C LYS A 309 7.05 -16.61 10.17
N GLY A 310 7.11 -16.82 8.86
CA GLY A 310 6.34 -16.02 7.91
C GLY A 310 6.59 -16.38 6.46
N ASN A 311 5.89 -15.69 5.56
CA ASN A 311 6.08 -15.80 4.12
C ASN A 311 7.34 -14.99 3.70
N PRO A 312 8.41 -15.63 3.19
CA PRO A 312 9.61 -14.92 2.74
C PRO A 312 9.43 -14.24 1.38
N ASP A 313 8.44 -14.63 0.58
CA ASP A 313 8.31 -14.19 -0.81
C ASP A 313 7.74 -12.77 -0.94
N VAL A 314 7.24 -12.20 0.16
CA VAL A 314 6.67 -10.84 0.17
C VAL A 314 7.72 -9.73 0.22
N ALA A 315 8.99 -10.03 0.54
CA ALA A 315 10.05 -9.03 0.55
C ALA A 315 11.45 -9.66 0.44
N ALA A 316 12.33 -9.07 -0.39
CA ALA A 316 13.71 -9.53 -0.56
C ALA A 316 14.47 -9.65 0.77
N ILE A 317 14.29 -8.70 1.70
CA ILE A 317 14.93 -8.74 3.01
C ILE A 317 14.54 -9.97 3.85
N ARG A 318 13.33 -10.52 3.65
CA ARG A 318 12.89 -11.75 4.31
C ARG A 318 13.53 -12.98 3.67
N GLN A 319 13.82 -12.94 2.38
CA GLN A 319 14.61 -13.99 1.72
C GLN A 319 16.05 -13.99 2.23
N GLU A 320 16.64 -12.82 2.48
CA GLU A 320 17.94 -12.71 3.14
C GLU A 320 17.90 -13.26 4.57
N LEU A 321 16.87 -12.92 5.36
CA LEU A 321 16.68 -13.45 6.72
C LEU A 321 16.67 -14.99 6.72
N VAL A 322 16.03 -15.64 5.74
CA VAL A 322 16.00 -17.10 5.64
C VAL A 322 17.39 -17.72 5.45
N LYS A 323 18.35 -17.00 4.86
CA LYS A 323 19.75 -17.48 4.72
C LYS A 323 20.46 -17.61 6.07
N CYS A 324 19.98 -16.93 7.11
CA CYS A 324 20.47 -17.05 8.48
C CYS A 324 19.96 -18.31 9.21
N ASN A 325 19.30 -19.25 8.52
CA ASN A 325 18.92 -20.51 9.14
C ASN A 325 20.15 -21.37 9.45
N VAL A 326 20.01 -22.32 10.39
CA VAL A 326 21.11 -23.20 10.80
C VAL A 326 21.61 -24.00 9.60
N SER A 327 22.92 -23.96 9.36
CA SER A 327 23.60 -24.79 8.37
C SER A 327 24.47 -25.85 9.06
N ARG A 328 25.09 -26.75 8.30
CA ARG A 328 26.07 -27.70 8.85
C ARG A 328 27.32 -27.01 9.39
N GLU A 329 27.61 -25.80 8.91
CA GLU A 329 28.85 -25.07 9.15
C GLU A 329 28.68 -23.94 10.18
N HIS A 330 27.46 -23.45 10.38
CA HIS A 330 27.22 -22.28 11.23
C HIS A 330 25.82 -22.28 11.89
N GLU A 331 25.77 -21.91 13.18
CA GLU A 331 24.54 -21.70 13.93
C GLU A 331 24.40 -20.22 14.34
N TRP A 332 23.36 -19.55 13.82
CA TRP A 332 23.08 -18.13 14.07
C TRP A 332 22.27 -17.85 15.35
N ASN A 333 22.04 -18.86 16.21
CA ASN A 333 21.07 -18.80 17.31
C ASN A 333 19.67 -18.31 16.86
N ALA A 334 19.31 -18.58 15.60
CA ALA A 334 18.02 -18.22 15.02
C ALA A 334 17.21 -19.47 14.67
N ARG A 335 15.89 -19.35 14.76
CA ARG A 335 14.90 -20.37 14.41
C ARG A 335 13.92 -19.73 13.43
N ILE A 336 14.17 -19.95 12.14
CA ILE A 336 13.52 -19.26 11.03
C ILE A 336 12.71 -20.28 10.22
N TYR A 337 11.39 -20.08 10.18
CA TYR A 337 10.45 -21.02 9.55
C TYR A 337 9.71 -20.34 8.41
N LYS A 338 9.76 -20.94 7.22
CA LYS A 338 8.91 -20.52 6.11
C LYS A 338 7.47 -20.94 6.39
N GLN A 339 6.55 -19.99 6.36
CA GLN A 339 5.13 -20.26 6.40
C GLN A 339 4.63 -20.37 4.96
N VAL A 340 4.34 -21.60 4.55
CA VAL A 340 3.64 -21.86 3.28
C VAL A 340 2.17 -21.54 3.51
N GLN A 341 1.62 -20.59 2.77
CA GLN A 341 0.18 -20.41 2.67
C GLN A 341 -0.30 -21.30 1.53
N ASP A 342 -1.08 -22.32 1.84
CA ASP A 342 -1.89 -22.98 0.82
C ASP A 342 -2.90 -21.93 0.34
N LEU A 343 -2.67 -21.40 -0.85
CA LEU A 343 -3.60 -20.46 -1.50
C LEU A 343 -4.86 -21.26 -1.86
N TYR A 344 -5.88 -21.18 -1.01
CA TYR A 344 -7.23 -21.66 -1.31
C TYR A 344 -7.99 -20.68 -2.21
#